data_AF-A0A520WSP0-F1
#
_entry.id   AF-A0A520WSP0-F1
#
_cell.length_a   1.000
_cell.length_b   1.000
_cell.length_c   1.000
_cell.angle_alpha   90.00
_cell.angle_beta   90.00
_cell.angle_gamma   90.00
#
_symmetry.space_group_name_H-M   'P 1'
#
loop_
_entity.id
_entity.type
_entity.pdbx_description
1 polymer ?
#
loop_
_entity_poly.entity_id
_entity_poly.type
_entity_poly.pdbx_seq_one_letter_code
_entity_poly.pdbx_strand_id
1 'polypeptide(L)'
;MTDPFAETKESTSRDEQSRRTLTPFGKVASLARKFRLGRLGRRTLVVVVAAAVVALAATTLLPYQKYRDQGRSIDQAKQELIELEQLRIDLETRLERAQDKTIIKREARKQMSLVEPGDELFRVVVPADVIDFPRGWYLPGVEHLITGKSR
;
A
#
# COMPACT_ATOMS: atom_id res chain seq x y z
N MET A 1 -24.59 14.13 -16.04
CA MET A 1 -23.86 14.92 -15.03
C MET A 1 -22.53 15.26 -15.69
N THR A 2 -22.35 16.55 -15.95
CA THR A 2 -21.56 17.17 -17.04
C THR A 2 -20.08 17.32 -16.71
N ASP A 3 -19.24 17.06 -17.72
CA ASP A 3 -17.80 17.35 -17.77
C ASP A 3 -17.52 18.86 -17.65
N PRO A 4 -16.52 19.30 -16.87
CA PRO A 4 -16.04 20.67 -16.87
C PRO A 4 -14.67 20.75 -17.56
N PHE A 5 -14.65 20.65 -18.90
CA PHE A 5 -13.48 21.04 -19.71
C PHE A 5 -13.95 21.72 -20.99
N ALA A 6 -14.35 22.98 -20.86
CA ALA A 6 -14.53 23.88 -21.98
C ALA A 6 -14.36 25.32 -21.48
N GLU A 7 -13.30 26.00 -21.94
CA GLU A 7 -13.30 27.38 -22.43
C GLU A 7 -11.87 27.74 -22.88
N THR A 8 -11.65 27.90 -24.19
CA THR A 8 -11.52 29.20 -24.91
C THR A 8 -10.05 29.67 -24.89
N LYS A 9 -9.19 29.30 -25.84
CA LYS A 9 -9.08 29.80 -27.23
C LYS A 9 -9.26 31.32 -27.37
N GLU A 10 -8.22 32.06 -26.96
CA GLU A 10 -7.93 33.38 -27.51
C GLU A 10 -6.67 33.33 -28.37
N SER A 11 -6.77 33.97 -29.53
CA SER A 11 -5.77 34.02 -30.59
C SER A 11 -5.00 35.34 -30.54
N THR A 12 -3.79 35.31 -31.12
CA THR A 12 -3.14 36.42 -31.83
C THR A 12 -2.38 37.47 -31.02
N SER A 13 -1.04 37.36 -31.06
CA SER A 13 -0.13 38.39 -31.58
C SER A 13 1.26 37.74 -31.71
N ARG A 14 1.71 37.39 -32.93
CA ARG A 14 2.66 38.19 -33.71
C ARG A 14 3.63 38.97 -32.82
N ASP A 15 4.77 38.34 -32.53
CA ASP A 15 6.06 39.03 -32.52
C ASP A 15 7.19 38.04 -32.85
N GLU A 16 7.60 38.19 -34.08
CA GLU A 16 8.91 37.98 -34.66
C GLU A 16 10.04 38.40 -33.71
N GLN A 17 10.73 37.44 -33.08
CA GLN A 17 12.18 37.59 -32.86
C GLN A 17 12.83 36.28 -32.43
N SER A 18 13.41 35.60 -33.42
CA SER A 18 14.82 35.20 -33.40
C SER A 18 15.47 35.12 -32.01
N ARG A 19 15.17 34.05 -31.27
CA ARG A 19 16.08 33.54 -30.24
C ARG A 19 16.59 32.19 -30.67
N ARG A 20 17.66 32.28 -31.46
CA ARG A 20 18.61 31.20 -31.75
C ARG A 20 18.85 30.40 -30.48
N THR A 21 18.41 29.16 -30.51
CA THR A 21 18.76 28.10 -29.57
C THR A 21 20.28 27.99 -29.49
N LEU A 22 20.85 28.52 -28.41
CA LEU A 22 22.23 28.27 -28.04
C LEU A 22 22.30 26.83 -27.51
N THR A 23 22.67 25.91 -28.38
CA THR A 23 23.26 24.62 -28.00
C THR A 23 24.32 24.84 -26.91
N PRO A 24 24.20 24.23 -25.70
CA PRO A 24 25.22 24.41 -24.67
C PRO A 24 26.48 23.56 -24.91
N PHE A 25 26.57 22.83 -26.03
CA PHE A 25 27.64 21.85 -26.27
C PHE A 25 28.82 22.36 -27.13
N GLY A 26 28.87 23.65 -27.48
CA GLY A 26 29.84 24.17 -28.46
C GLY A 26 31.06 24.93 -27.91
N LYS A 27 31.17 25.20 -26.60
CA LYS A 27 32.22 26.09 -26.05
C LYS A 27 33.06 25.42 -24.96
N VAL A 28 33.91 24.48 -25.36
CA VAL A 28 35.07 24.08 -24.52
C VAL A 28 36.39 24.02 -25.28
N ALA A 29 36.42 24.31 -26.59
CA ALA A 29 37.61 24.11 -27.42
C ALA A 29 38.44 25.39 -27.75
N SER A 30 38.29 26.51 -27.03
CA SER A 30 38.96 27.77 -27.43
C SER A 30 39.79 28.50 -26.37
N LEU A 31 40.32 27.80 -25.36
CA LEU A 31 41.31 28.39 -24.43
C LEU A 31 42.74 27.81 -24.57
N ALA A 32 42.96 26.87 -25.49
CA ALA A 32 44.28 26.27 -25.69
C ALA A 32 45.18 27.06 -26.68
N ARG A 33 45.17 28.40 -26.61
CA ARG A 33 46.12 29.23 -27.39
C ARG A 33 46.72 30.31 -26.51
N LYS A 34 47.81 29.90 -25.84
CA LYS A 34 49.03 30.66 -25.52
C LYS A 34 49.54 30.27 -24.13
N PHE A 35 49.98 29.03 -24.00
CA PHE A 35 51.00 28.74 -23.02
C PHE A 35 52.11 27.95 -23.69
N ARG A 36 53.26 28.62 -23.91
CA ARG A 36 54.51 27.97 -24.31
C ARG A 36 55.03 27.21 -23.08
N LEU A 37 54.40 26.09 -22.80
CA LEU A 37 54.79 25.20 -21.72
C LEU A 37 55.97 24.36 -22.23
N GLY A 38 57.18 24.65 -21.71
CA GLY A 38 58.39 23.87 -21.98
C GLY A 38 58.25 22.39 -21.58
N ARG A 39 59.34 21.61 -21.62
CA ARG A 39 59.33 20.15 -21.36
C ARG A 39 58.63 19.75 -20.05
N LEU A 40 58.63 20.62 -19.04
CA LEU A 40 57.91 20.48 -17.76
C LEU A 40 56.39 20.64 -17.88
N GLY A 41 55.94 21.53 -18.77
CA GLY A 41 54.53 21.76 -19.03
C GLY A 41 53.83 20.67 -19.82
N ARG A 42 54.57 20.00 -20.72
CA ARG A 42 54.05 18.78 -21.37
C ARG A 42 53.77 17.68 -20.34
N ARG A 43 54.60 17.55 -19.31
CA ARG A 43 54.39 16.58 -18.22
C ARG A 43 53.17 16.91 -17.38
N THR A 44 52.99 18.18 -17.00
CA THR A 44 51.79 18.58 -16.24
C THR A 44 50.52 18.40 -17.05
N LEU A 45 50.54 18.70 -18.36
CA LEU A 45 49.39 18.50 -19.23
C LEU A 45 49.02 17.02 -19.37
N VAL A 46 50.01 16.12 -19.49
CA VAL A 46 49.77 14.66 -19.51
C VAL A 46 49.16 14.18 -18.20
N VAL A 47 49.64 14.66 -17.05
CA VAL A 47 49.08 14.31 -15.74
C VAL A 47 47.63 14.80 -15.61
N VAL A 48 47.33 16.02 -16.02
CA VAL A 48 45.97 16.58 -15.98
C VAL A 48 45.03 15.80 -16.90
N VAL A 49 45.47 15.46 -18.11
CA VAL A 49 44.66 14.65 -19.04
C VAL A 49 44.45 13.24 -18.51
N ALA A 50 45.48 12.59 -17.95
CA ALA A 50 45.36 11.28 -17.33
C ALA A 50 44.40 11.31 -16.14
N ALA A 51 44.48 12.32 -15.28
CA ALA A 51 43.55 12.52 -14.17
C ALA A 51 42.11 12.72 -14.65
N ALA A 52 41.90 13.49 -15.73
CA ALA A 52 40.58 13.69 -16.32
C ALA A 52 39.99 12.39 -16.90
N VAL A 53 40.81 11.55 -17.55
CA VAL A 53 40.40 10.23 -18.05
C VAL A 53 40.03 9.29 -16.89
N VAL A 54 40.83 9.26 -15.84
CA VAL A 54 40.54 8.45 -14.63
C VAL A 54 39.25 8.93 -13.96
N ALA A 55 39.03 10.24 -13.86
CA ALA A 55 37.79 10.80 -13.32
C ALA A 55 36.56 10.43 -14.17
N LEU A 56 36.68 10.46 -15.50
CA LEU A 56 35.63 10.03 -16.44
C LEU A 56 35.35 8.52 -16.36
N ALA A 57 36.38 7.71 -16.19
CA ALA A 57 36.24 6.27 -15.99
C ALA A 57 35.56 5.96 -14.64
N ALA A 58 35.92 6.70 -13.57
CA ALA A 58 35.30 6.54 -12.26
C ALA A 58 33.81 6.91 -12.28
N THR A 59 33.41 7.99 -12.96
CA THR A 59 31.99 8.38 -13.05
C THR A 59 31.14 7.42 -13.89
N THR A 60 31.75 6.66 -14.80
CA THR A 60 31.04 5.69 -15.65
C THR A 60 31.02 4.27 -15.09
N LEU A 61 32.03 3.85 -14.32
CA LEU A 61 32.07 2.52 -13.68
C LEU A 61 31.35 2.47 -12.32
N LEU A 62 31.37 3.55 -11.53
CA LEU A 62 30.75 3.56 -10.19
C LEU A 62 29.21 3.44 -10.16
N PRO A 63 28.40 3.90 -11.13
CA PRO A 63 26.94 3.81 -11.01
C PRO A 63 26.42 2.38 -11.18
N TYR A 64 27.25 1.43 -11.59
CA TYR A 64 26.83 0.05 -11.87
C TYR A 64 26.37 -0.69 -10.60
N GLN A 65 26.98 -0.40 -9.44
CA GLN A 65 26.54 -0.98 -8.17
C GLN A 65 25.19 -0.40 -7.73
N LYS A 66 25.03 0.93 -7.83
CA LYS A 66 23.77 1.63 -7.51
C LYS A 66 22.58 1.17 -8.36
N TYR A 67 22.81 0.77 -9.61
CA TYR A 67 21.75 0.24 -10.49
C TYR A 67 21.28 -1.17 -10.11
N ARG A 68 22.17 -2.02 -9.57
CA ARG A 68 21.79 -3.38 -9.15
C ARG A 68 20.96 -3.39 -7.86
N ASP A 69 21.23 -2.47 -6.94
CA ASP A 69 20.46 -2.36 -5.69
C ASP A 69 19.06 -1.77 -5.92
N GLN A 70 18.92 -0.88 -6.92
CA GLN A 70 17.61 -0.34 -7.32
C GLN A 70 16.67 -1.41 -7.89
N GLY A 71 17.19 -2.40 -8.61
CA GLY A 71 16.38 -3.51 -9.13
C GLY A 71 15.71 -4.30 -8.01
N ARG A 72 16.47 -4.65 -6.96
CA ARG A 72 15.93 -5.39 -5.81
C ARG A 72 14.89 -4.59 -5.04
N SER A 73 15.10 -3.29 -4.82
CA SER A 73 14.10 -2.46 -4.14
C SER A 73 12.82 -2.31 -4.95
N ILE A 74 12.93 -2.24 -6.29
CA ILE A 74 11.76 -2.16 -7.18
C ILE A 74 10.99 -3.48 -7.16
N ASP A 75 11.69 -4.61 -7.21
CA ASP A 75 11.05 -5.93 -7.18
C ASP A 75 10.39 -6.21 -5.82
N GLN A 76 11.02 -5.79 -4.72
CA GLN A 76 10.43 -5.84 -3.38
C GLN A 76 9.17 -4.97 -3.29
N ALA A 77 9.22 -3.72 -3.74
CA ALA A 77 8.06 -2.82 -3.71
C ALA A 77 6.90 -3.35 -4.58
N LYS A 78 7.19 -3.97 -5.72
CA LYS A 78 6.17 -4.64 -6.55
C LYS A 78 5.53 -5.82 -5.83
N GLN A 79 6.34 -6.63 -5.16
CA GLN A 79 5.85 -7.78 -4.40
C GLN A 79 4.94 -7.33 -3.25
N GLU A 80 5.36 -6.31 -2.49
CA GLU A 80 4.55 -5.70 -1.44
C GLU A 80 3.22 -5.13 -1.98
N LEU A 81 3.26 -4.49 -3.16
CA LEU A 81 2.04 -3.98 -3.79
C LEU A 81 1.06 -5.11 -4.12
N ILE A 82 1.53 -6.21 -4.70
CA ILE A 82 0.70 -7.37 -5.03
C ILE A 82 0.09 -7.96 -3.77
N GLU A 83 0.86 -8.10 -2.70
CA GLU A 83 0.38 -8.62 -1.41
C GLU A 83 -0.68 -7.70 -0.79
N LEU A 84 -0.47 -6.38 -0.83
CA LEU A 84 -1.43 -5.40 -0.32
C LEU A 84 -2.72 -5.37 -1.15
N GLU A 85 -2.64 -5.51 -2.47
CA GLU A 85 -3.81 -5.61 -3.34
C GLU A 85 -4.61 -6.88 -3.06
N GLN A 86 -3.95 -8.02 -2.86
CA GLN A 86 -4.61 -9.27 -2.47
C GLN A 86 -5.30 -9.15 -1.11
N LEU A 87 -4.62 -8.55 -0.13
CA LEU A 87 -5.19 -8.27 1.20
C LEU A 87 -6.41 -7.36 1.11
N ARG A 88 -6.35 -6.32 0.28
CA ARG A 88 -7.50 -5.44 0.04
C ARG A 88 -8.69 -6.23 -0.48
N ILE A 89 -8.51 -7.04 -1.52
CA ILE A 89 -9.60 -7.82 -2.14
C ILE A 89 -10.22 -8.81 -1.14
N ASP A 90 -9.39 -9.50 -0.34
CA ASP A 90 -9.89 -10.40 0.71
C ASP A 90 -10.70 -9.64 1.77
N LEU A 91 -10.20 -8.50 2.23
CA LEU A 91 -10.90 -7.66 3.21
C LEU A 91 -12.21 -7.10 2.66
N GLU A 92 -12.23 -6.61 1.42
CA GLU A 92 -13.44 -6.14 0.75
C GLU A 92 -14.49 -7.26 0.65
N THR A 93 -14.06 -8.48 0.25
CA THR A 93 -14.94 -9.65 0.16
C THR A 93 -15.51 -10.04 1.54
N ARG A 94 -14.69 -9.99 2.58
CA ARG A 94 -15.14 -10.26 3.96
C ARG A 94 -16.10 -9.19 4.44
N LEU A 95 -15.82 -7.93 4.14
CA LEU A 95 -16.66 -6.81 4.51
C LEU A 95 -18.03 -6.88 3.81
N GLU A 96 -18.06 -7.19 2.52
CA GLU A 96 -19.29 -7.40 1.76
C GLU A 96 -20.14 -8.52 2.38
N ARG A 97 -19.51 -9.67 2.68
CA ARG A 97 -20.19 -10.78 3.36
C ARG A 97 -20.70 -10.41 4.75
N ALA A 98 -19.93 -9.62 5.50
CA ALA A 98 -20.31 -9.18 6.84
C ALA A 98 -21.44 -8.13 6.82
N GLN A 99 -21.58 -7.36 5.74
CA GLN A 99 -22.67 -6.40 5.56
C GLN A 99 -23.98 -7.04 5.09
N ASP A 100 -23.96 -8.29 4.64
CA ASP A 100 -25.17 -9.00 4.23
C ASP A 100 -26.13 -9.17 5.42
N LYS A 101 -27.26 -8.47 5.35
CA LYS A 101 -28.31 -8.48 6.38
C LYS A 101 -28.84 -9.88 6.67
N THR A 102 -28.85 -10.78 5.68
CA THR A 102 -29.32 -12.15 5.87
C THR A 102 -28.34 -12.96 6.73
N ILE A 103 -27.05 -12.77 6.51
CA ILE A 103 -25.98 -13.38 7.30
C ILE A 103 -25.98 -12.82 8.72
N ILE A 104 -26.07 -11.49 8.87
CA ILE A 104 -26.16 -10.83 10.18
C ILE A 104 -27.37 -11.38 10.97
N LYS A 105 -28.55 -11.44 10.36
CA LYS A 105 -29.75 -11.98 11.02
C LYS A 105 -29.57 -13.44 11.42
N ARG A 106 -28.99 -14.27 10.54
CA ARG A 106 -28.72 -15.69 10.82
C ARG A 106 -27.78 -15.85 12.01
N GLU A 107 -26.69 -15.10 12.04
CA GLU A 107 -25.71 -15.17 13.11
C GLU A 107 -26.28 -14.63 14.43
N ALA A 108 -27.05 -13.55 14.38
CA ALA A 108 -27.78 -13.03 15.55
C ALA A 108 -28.80 -14.04 16.10
N ARG A 109 -29.55 -14.74 15.22
CA ARG A 109 -30.46 -15.82 15.63
C ARG A 109 -29.68 -16.97 16.30
N LYS A 110 -28.53 -17.35 15.74
CA LYS A 110 -27.71 -18.47 16.23
C LYS A 110 -27.00 -18.16 17.56
N GLN A 111 -26.37 -16.99 17.67
CA GLN A 111 -25.48 -16.65 18.79
C GLN A 111 -26.19 -15.84 19.87
N MET A 112 -27.13 -14.99 19.48
CA MET A 112 -27.80 -14.05 20.38
C MET A 112 -29.26 -14.43 20.64
N SER A 113 -29.74 -15.54 20.08
CA SER A 113 -31.14 -15.95 20.14
C SER A 113 -32.08 -14.80 19.73
N LEU A 114 -31.73 -14.06 18.68
CA LEU A 114 -32.58 -13.01 18.14
C LEU A 114 -33.93 -13.59 17.72
N VAL A 115 -35.04 -12.93 18.10
CA VAL A 115 -36.41 -13.35 17.77
C VAL A 115 -37.14 -12.16 17.14
N GLU A 116 -37.86 -12.39 16.04
CA GLU A 116 -38.69 -11.38 15.38
C GLU A 116 -40.17 -11.50 15.80
N PRO A 117 -40.98 -10.43 15.69
CA PRO A 117 -42.41 -10.51 15.99
C PRO A 117 -43.10 -11.62 15.16
N GLY A 118 -43.74 -12.56 15.84
CA GLY A 118 -44.40 -13.72 15.22
C GLY A 118 -43.60 -15.02 15.26
N ASP A 119 -42.32 -14.99 15.67
CA ASP A 119 -41.56 -16.21 15.94
C ASP A 119 -42.04 -16.87 17.25
N GLU A 120 -42.13 -18.20 17.28
CA GLU A 120 -42.52 -18.97 18.46
C GLU A 120 -41.29 -19.38 19.30
N LEU A 121 -41.31 -19.03 20.58
CA LEU A 121 -40.25 -19.39 21.54
C LEU A 121 -40.53 -20.77 22.15
N PHE A 122 -39.71 -21.76 21.79
CA PHE A 122 -39.72 -23.07 22.42
C PHE A 122 -38.71 -23.13 23.56
N ARG A 123 -39.18 -23.33 24.79
CA ARG A 123 -38.32 -23.70 25.91
C ARG A 123 -38.28 -25.22 26.00
N VAL A 124 -37.13 -25.81 25.71
CA VAL A 124 -36.89 -27.22 26.01
C VAL A 124 -36.77 -27.35 27.53
N VAL A 125 -37.82 -27.88 28.18
CA VAL A 125 -37.78 -28.23 29.60
C VAL A 125 -37.28 -29.67 29.68
N VAL A 126 -36.06 -29.85 30.20
CA VAL A 126 -35.56 -31.18 30.53
C VAL A 126 -36.34 -31.66 31.76
N PRO A 127 -36.97 -32.84 31.71
CA PRO A 127 -37.73 -33.35 32.84
C PRO A 127 -36.78 -33.60 34.04
N ALA A 128 -37.26 -33.27 35.23
CA ALA A 128 -36.45 -33.19 36.45
C ALA A 128 -35.89 -34.55 36.92
N ASP A 129 -36.39 -35.66 36.36
CA ASP A 129 -35.97 -37.03 36.60
C ASP A 129 -34.65 -37.41 35.91
N VAL A 130 -34.16 -36.60 34.96
CA VAL A 130 -32.90 -36.83 34.23
C VAL A 130 -31.70 -36.12 34.87
N ILE A 131 -31.92 -35.19 35.80
CA ILE A 131 -30.86 -34.41 36.44
C ILE A 131 -30.58 -34.98 37.84
N ASP A 132 -29.55 -35.83 37.95
CA ASP A 132 -29.05 -36.28 39.26
C ASP A 132 -28.30 -35.13 39.96
N PHE A 133 -28.96 -34.52 40.95
CA PHE A 133 -28.32 -33.49 41.76
C PHE A 133 -27.27 -34.11 42.70
N PRO A 134 -26.07 -33.52 42.80
CA PRO A 134 -25.11 -33.92 43.82
C PRO A 134 -25.75 -33.79 45.20
N ARG A 135 -25.69 -34.86 46.00
CA ARG A 135 -26.32 -34.96 47.34
C ARG A 135 -25.91 -33.87 48.35
N GLY A 136 -24.91 -33.04 48.03
CA GLY A 136 -24.45 -31.92 48.86
C GLY A 136 -25.08 -30.56 48.53
N TRP A 137 -25.85 -30.43 47.45
CA TRP A 137 -26.53 -29.18 47.08
C TRP A 137 -27.98 -29.16 47.61
N TYR A 138 -28.11 -29.05 48.92
CA TYR A 138 -29.40 -28.78 49.57
C TYR A 138 -29.76 -27.29 49.46
N LEU A 139 -30.23 -26.87 48.29
CA LEU A 139 -30.85 -25.56 48.11
C LEU A 139 -32.36 -25.77 47.93
N PRO A 140 -33.19 -25.63 48.98
CA PRO A 140 -34.62 -25.93 48.93
C PRO A 140 -35.42 -25.09 47.93
N GLY A 141 -34.84 -24.01 47.39
CA GLY A 141 -35.44 -23.18 46.34
C GLY A 141 -35.11 -23.59 44.91
N VAL A 142 -34.05 -24.38 44.66
CA VAL A 142 -33.60 -24.70 43.29
C VAL A 142 -34.51 -25.74 42.63
N GLU A 143 -34.99 -26.71 43.40
CA GLU A 143 -35.99 -27.69 42.92
C GLU A 143 -37.27 -26.99 42.44
N HIS A 144 -37.65 -25.89 43.06
CA HIS A 144 -38.87 -25.14 42.69
C HIS A 144 -38.73 -24.40 41.36
N LEU A 145 -37.55 -23.81 41.08
CA LEU A 145 -37.28 -23.08 39.83
C LEU A 145 -37.22 -24.00 38.60
N ILE A 146 -36.90 -25.28 38.81
CA ILE A 146 -36.71 -26.27 37.74
C ILE A 146 -37.98 -27.10 37.52
N THR A 147 -38.63 -27.54 38.60
CA THR A 147 -39.80 -28.44 38.52
C THR A 147 -41.13 -27.71 38.33
N GLY A 148 -41.19 -26.41 38.67
CA GLY A 148 -42.40 -25.59 38.56
C GLY A 148 -43.56 -26.02 39.46
N LYS A 149 -43.36 -26.94 40.41
CA LYS A 149 -44.39 -27.43 41.33
C LYS A 149 -44.18 -26.83 42.72
N SER A 150 -45.21 -26.16 43.25
CA SER A 150 -45.33 -25.85 44.69
C SER A 150 -45.98 -27.04 45.40
N ARG A 151 -45.40 -27.48 46.52
CA ARG A 151 -46.12 -28.32 47.48
C ARG A 151 -47.15 -27.50 48.24
#